data_AF-A0A377DPR3-F1
#
_entry.id   AF-A0A377DPR3-F1
#
_cell.length_a   1.000
_cell.length_b   1.000
_cell.length_c   1.000
_cell.angle_alpha   90.00
_cell.angle_beta   90.00
_cell.angle_gamma   90.00
#
_symmetry.space_group_name_H-M   'P 1'
#
loop_
_entity.id
_entity.type
_entity.pdbx_description
1 polymer ?
#
loop_
_entity_poly.entity_id
_entity_poly.type
_entity_poly.pdbx_seq_one_letter_code
_entity_poly.pdbx_strand_id
1 'polypeptide(L)'
;MGQIQGALVGIAMVLSAVFVPMAFFGGTTGAIYRQFSITIVAAMVLSVLVAMILTPALCATLLKPLKKGEHHGQKGFFAWFNQMFNRNAERYEKGVAKILHRSLRWIVIYVLLLGGMVFLFLRLPTSFLPLEDRGMFTTSVQLPSGSTQQQTLKVVEQIEKYYFTHEKDNIMSVFATVGSGPGGNGQNVARMFIRLKDWSETRQ
;
A
#
# COMPACT_ATOMS: atom_id res chain seq x y z
N MET A 1 16.70 -8.03 -29.84
CA MET A 1 17.03 -7.61 -28.46
C MET A 1 17.78 -6.28 -28.39
N GLY A 2 18.69 -5.96 -29.33
CA GLY A 2 19.47 -4.70 -29.27
C GLY A 2 18.67 -3.39 -29.20
N GLN A 3 17.41 -3.37 -29.69
CA GLN A 3 16.57 -2.16 -29.67
C GLN A 3 16.03 -1.79 -28.29
N ILE A 4 15.77 -2.76 -27.40
CA ILE A 4 15.12 -2.54 -26.10
C ILE A 4 16.04 -2.82 -24.90
N GLN A 5 17.17 -3.49 -25.10
CA GLN A 5 18.11 -3.82 -24.03
C GLN A 5 18.65 -2.56 -23.34
N GLY A 6 19.05 -1.54 -24.11
CA GLY A 6 19.50 -0.26 -23.55
C GLY A 6 18.40 0.47 -22.78
N ALA A 7 17.16 0.43 -23.28
CA ALA A 7 16.02 1.03 -22.58
C ALA A 7 15.69 0.33 -21.26
N LEU A 8 15.78 -1.01 -21.22
CA LEU A 8 15.57 -1.79 -19.98
C LEU A 8 16.59 -1.44 -18.90
N VAL A 9 17.87 -1.36 -19.25
CA VAL A 9 18.93 -0.94 -18.32
C VAL A 9 18.73 0.52 -17.88
N GLY A 10 18.34 1.40 -18.82
CA GLY A 10 18.03 2.79 -18.50
C GLY A 10 16.88 2.95 -17.50
N ILE A 11 15.79 2.21 -17.69
CA ILE A 11 14.65 2.19 -16.75
C ILE A 11 15.11 1.69 -15.36
N ALA A 12 15.91 0.61 -15.32
CA ALA A 12 16.45 0.08 -14.07
C ALA A 12 17.29 1.12 -13.31
N MET A 13 18.16 1.84 -14.01
CA MET A 13 19.00 2.89 -13.41
C MET A 13 18.16 4.07 -12.91
N VAL A 14 17.20 4.56 -13.71
CA VAL A 14 16.33 5.68 -13.31
C VAL A 14 15.50 5.32 -12.08
N LEU A 15 14.90 4.12 -12.06
CA LEU A 15 14.14 3.67 -10.89
C LEU A 15 15.05 3.51 -9.67
N SER A 16 16.25 2.95 -9.83
CA SER A 16 17.22 2.84 -8.74
C SER A 16 17.61 4.22 -8.20
N ALA A 17 17.81 5.22 -9.07
CA ALA A 17 18.11 6.59 -8.65
C ALA A 17 16.98 7.25 -7.86
N VAL A 18 15.72 6.87 -8.09
CA VAL A 18 14.57 7.35 -7.31
C VAL A 18 14.47 6.67 -5.95
N PHE A 19 14.68 5.35 -5.88
CA PHE A 19 14.45 4.58 -4.64
C PHE A 19 15.67 4.51 -3.70
N VAL A 20 16.89 4.52 -4.21
CA VAL A 20 18.11 4.42 -3.40
C VAL A 20 18.24 5.55 -2.37
N PRO A 21 17.95 6.83 -2.70
CA PRO A 21 18.01 7.92 -1.72
C PRO A 21 17.12 7.71 -0.49
N MET A 22 15.97 7.04 -0.65
CA MET A 22 15.04 6.78 0.46
C MET A 22 15.63 5.83 1.52
N ALA A 23 16.62 5.00 1.15
CA ALA A 23 17.31 4.12 2.10
C ALA A 23 18.25 4.85 3.07
N PHE A 24 18.59 6.10 2.76
CA PHE A 24 19.51 6.93 3.58
C PHE A 24 18.77 7.85 4.55
N PHE A 25 17.44 7.79 4.61
CA PHE A 25 16.69 8.51 5.63
C PHE A 25 17.04 8.01 7.03
N GLY A 26 17.20 8.95 7.97
CA GLY A 26 17.53 8.66 9.36
C GLY A 26 16.30 8.35 10.23
N GLY A 27 16.55 7.89 11.46
CA GLY A 27 15.51 7.65 12.46
C GLY A 27 14.68 6.38 12.23
N THR A 28 13.62 6.23 13.03
CA THR A 28 12.68 5.09 12.96
C THR A 28 11.92 5.04 11.64
N THR A 29 11.54 6.20 11.12
CA THR A 29 10.95 6.37 9.79
C THR A 29 11.88 5.89 8.68
N GLY A 30 13.16 6.22 8.76
CA GLY A 30 14.18 5.78 7.81
C GLY A 30 14.36 4.27 7.76
N ALA A 31 14.26 3.58 8.91
CA ALA A 31 14.33 2.13 8.97
C ALA A 31 13.21 1.44 8.16
N ILE A 32 11.98 1.97 8.22
CA ILE A 32 10.85 1.47 7.43
C ILE A 32 11.08 1.74 5.94
N TYR A 33 11.46 2.97 5.57
CA TYR A 33 11.75 3.31 4.17
C TYR A 33 12.88 2.48 3.58
N ARG A 34 13.90 2.15 4.38
CA ARG A 34 15.01 1.30 3.96
C ARG A 34 14.56 -0.12 3.61
N GLN A 35 13.61 -0.70 4.35
CA GLN A 35 13.05 -2.02 4.03
C GLN A 35 12.36 -2.01 2.67
N PHE A 36 11.51 -1.01 2.41
CA PHE A 36 10.83 -0.87 1.11
C PHE A 36 11.82 -0.61 -0.02
N SER A 37 12.74 0.35 0.15
CA SER A 37 13.71 0.74 -0.87
C SER A 37 14.59 -0.44 -1.29
N ILE A 38 15.21 -1.14 -0.34
CA ILE A 38 16.11 -2.25 -0.65
C ILE A 38 15.36 -3.39 -1.33
N THR A 39 14.15 -3.72 -0.86
CA THR A 39 13.33 -4.78 -1.45
C THR A 39 12.94 -4.45 -2.90
N ILE A 40 12.51 -3.21 -3.15
CA ILE A 40 12.13 -2.75 -4.49
C ILE A 40 13.35 -2.75 -5.42
N VAL A 41 14.48 -2.19 -4.98
CA VAL A 41 15.73 -2.14 -5.78
C VAL A 41 16.23 -3.55 -6.10
N ALA A 42 16.28 -4.46 -5.12
CA ALA A 42 16.68 -5.84 -5.34
C ALA A 42 15.75 -6.57 -6.33
N ALA A 43 14.43 -6.42 -6.16
CA ALA A 43 13.43 -7.00 -7.06
C ALA A 43 13.54 -6.45 -8.50
N MET A 44 13.78 -5.16 -8.66
CA MET A 44 13.95 -4.53 -9.97
C MET A 44 15.23 -5.00 -10.67
N VAL A 45 16.35 -5.06 -9.96
CA VAL A 45 17.61 -5.57 -10.52
C VAL A 45 17.45 -7.03 -10.96
N LEU A 46 16.84 -7.86 -10.12
CA LEU A 46 16.55 -9.25 -10.47
C LEU A 46 15.59 -9.34 -11.66
N SER A 47 14.55 -8.52 -11.70
CA SER A 47 13.60 -8.46 -12.83
C SER A 47 14.29 -8.14 -14.15
N VAL A 48 15.23 -7.18 -14.15
CA VAL A 48 15.99 -6.80 -15.35
C VAL A 48 16.94 -7.92 -15.77
N LEU A 49 17.59 -8.60 -14.82
CA LEU A 49 18.39 -9.79 -15.12
C LEU A 49 17.53 -10.90 -15.75
N VAL A 50 16.35 -11.18 -15.19
CA VAL A 50 15.40 -12.15 -15.75
C VAL A 50 14.95 -11.74 -17.15
N ALA A 51 14.62 -10.45 -17.36
CA ALA A 51 14.20 -9.91 -18.65
C ALA A 51 15.29 -9.97 -19.73
N MET A 52 16.58 -9.93 -19.34
CA MET A 52 17.71 -10.00 -20.26
C MET A 52 18.24 -11.42 -20.49
N ILE A 53 18.04 -12.34 -19.55
CA ILE A 53 18.61 -13.70 -19.62
C ILE A 53 17.52 -14.72 -19.96
N LEU A 54 16.51 -14.82 -19.10
CA LEU A 54 15.50 -15.87 -19.18
C LEU A 54 14.43 -15.55 -20.23
N THR A 55 13.91 -14.32 -20.25
CA THR A 55 12.84 -13.94 -21.18
C THR A 55 13.25 -14.12 -22.65
N PRO A 56 14.46 -13.74 -23.11
CA PRO A 56 14.87 -13.98 -24.48
C PRO A 56 14.96 -15.47 -24.82
N ALA A 57 15.47 -16.30 -23.90
CA ALA A 57 15.57 -17.74 -24.08
C ALA A 57 14.18 -18.39 -24.18
N LEU A 58 13.24 -17.99 -23.33
CA LEU A 58 11.86 -18.45 -23.38
C LEU A 58 11.15 -17.97 -24.64
N CYS A 59 11.34 -16.71 -25.04
CA CYS A 59 10.77 -16.19 -26.28
C CYS A 59 11.29 -16.95 -27.51
N ALA A 60 12.58 -17.31 -27.55
CA ALA A 60 13.16 -18.04 -28.68
C ALA A 60 12.69 -19.50 -28.76
N THR A 61 12.36 -20.13 -27.63
CA THR A 61 12.03 -21.56 -27.56
C THR A 61 10.52 -21.84 -27.54
N LEU A 62 9.71 -20.98 -26.92
CA LEU A 62 8.28 -21.19 -26.73
C LEU A 62 7.40 -20.47 -27.76
N LEU A 63 7.86 -19.36 -28.34
CA LEU A 63 7.04 -18.64 -29.32
C LEU A 63 7.01 -19.40 -30.64
N LYS A 64 5.79 -19.64 -31.13
CA LYS A 64 5.59 -20.20 -32.47
C LYS A 64 5.98 -19.17 -33.53
N PRO A 65 6.70 -19.60 -34.58
CA PRO A 65 7.05 -18.70 -35.67
C PRO A 65 5.79 -18.18 -36.35
N LEU A 66 5.73 -16.85 -36.52
CA LEU A 66 4.68 -16.13 -37.23
C LEU A 66 5.16 -15.83 -38.65
N LYS A 67 4.38 -16.16 -39.68
CA LYS A 67 4.70 -15.73 -41.04
C LYS A 67 4.48 -14.22 -41.18
N LYS A 68 5.30 -13.57 -42.00
CA LYS A 68 5.20 -12.13 -42.26
C LYS A 68 3.83 -11.82 -42.88
N GLY A 69 3.00 -11.05 -42.17
CA GLY A 69 1.62 -10.72 -42.55
C GLY A 69 0.53 -11.60 -41.91
N GLU A 70 0.91 -12.63 -41.13
CA GLU A 70 -0.01 -13.51 -40.42
C GLU A 70 -0.34 -12.94 -39.04
N HIS A 71 -1.55 -12.39 -38.88
CA HIS A 71 -2.08 -12.00 -37.58
C HIS A 71 -2.92 -13.14 -37.01
N HIS A 72 -2.59 -13.63 -35.80
CA HIS A 72 -3.42 -14.62 -35.09
C HIS A 72 -4.80 -14.03 -34.75
N GLY A 73 -5.84 -14.86 -34.82
CA GLY A 73 -7.20 -14.46 -34.40
C GLY A 73 -7.96 -13.65 -35.43
N GLN A 74 -7.95 -14.03 -36.71
CA GLN A 74 -8.71 -13.35 -37.78
C GLN A 74 -10.20 -13.73 -37.86
N LYS A 75 -10.71 -14.55 -36.92
CA LYS A 75 -12.13 -14.92 -36.86
C LYS A 75 -12.69 -14.73 -35.46
N GLY A 76 -13.98 -14.38 -35.38
CA GLY A 76 -14.72 -14.22 -34.14
C GLY A 76 -14.27 -13.01 -33.31
N PHE A 77 -14.29 -13.16 -31.98
CA PHE A 77 -13.98 -12.09 -31.03
C PHE A 77 -12.60 -11.46 -31.24
N PHE A 78 -11.57 -12.28 -31.49
CA PHE A 78 -10.20 -11.79 -31.67
C PHE A 78 -10.05 -10.87 -32.91
N ALA A 79 -10.84 -11.11 -33.96
CA ALA A 79 -10.80 -10.28 -35.17
C ALA A 79 -11.42 -8.91 -34.90
N TRP A 80 -12.58 -8.90 -34.24
CA TRP A 80 -13.24 -7.69 -33.79
C TRP A 80 -12.35 -6.88 -32.83
N PHE A 81 -11.69 -7.57 -31.87
CA PHE A 81 -10.76 -6.93 -30.94
C PHE A 81 -9.58 -6.30 -31.68
N ASN A 82 -8.93 -7.03 -32.59
CA ASN A 82 -7.79 -6.53 -33.36
C ASN A 82 -8.19 -5.31 -34.21
N GLN A 83 -9.36 -5.35 -34.86
CA GLN A 83 -9.87 -4.23 -35.65
C GLN A 83 -10.19 -3.02 -34.77
N MET A 84 -10.84 -3.23 -33.63
CA MET A 84 -11.15 -2.16 -32.68
C MET A 84 -9.88 -1.57 -32.07
N PHE A 85 -8.92 -2.40 -31.69
CA PHE A 85 -7.63 -1.97 -31.17
C PHE A 85 -6.87 -1.12 -32.18
N ASN A 86 -6.74 -1.59 -33.42
CA ASN A 86 -6.06 -0.84 -34.49
C ASN A 86 -6.76 0.49 -34.77
N ARG A 87 -8.10 0.50 -34.82
CA ARG A 87 -8.87 1.74 -34.99
C ARG A 87 -8.64 2.74 -33.84
N ASN A 88 -8.50 2.26 -32.62
CA ASN A 88 -8.18 3.11 -31.47
C ASN A 88 -6.72 3.58 -31.48
N ALA A 89 -5.78 2.73 -31.88
CA ALA A 89 -4.38 3.09 -32.01
C ALA A 89 -4.19 4.21 -33.04
N GLU A 90 -4.81 4.10 -34.23
CA GLU A 90 -4.78 5.17 -35.24
C GLU A 90 -5.45 6.45 -34.75
N ARG A 91 -6.55 6.34 -33.99
CA ARG A 91 -7.23 7.51 -33.42
C ARG A 91 -6.37 8.17 -32.35
N TYR A 92 -5.68 7.39 -31.53
CA TYR A 92 -4.73 7.88 -30.54
C TYR A 92 -3.55 8.60 -31.21
N GLU A 93 -2.94 8.00 -32.23
CA GLU A 93 -1.86 8.60 -33.02
C GLU A 93 -2.28 9.94 -33.64
N LYS A 94 -3.43 9.98 -34.34
CA LYS A 94 -4.00 11.21 -34.90
C LYS A 94 -4.34 12.23 -33.79
N GLY A 95 -4.74 11.76 -32.62
CA GLY A 95 -4.97 12.59 -31.44
C GLY A 95 -3.69 13.26 -30.97
N VAL A 96 -2.63 12.49 -30.74
CA VAL A 96 -1.31 12.99 -30.32
C VAL A 96 -0.73 13.95 -31.36
N ALA A 97 -0.88 13.68 -32.65
CA ALA A 97 -0.46 14.59 -33.71
C ALA A 97 -1.17 15.97 -33.60
N LYS A 98 -2.48 15.97 -33.34
CA LYS A 98 -3.25 17.22 -33.11
C LYS A 98 -2.83 17.94 -31.83
N ILE A 99 -2.44 17.21 -30.78
CA ILE A 99 -1.90 17.78 -29.55
C ILE A 99 -0.61 18.54 -29.84
N LEU A 100 0.29 17.94 -30.63
CA LEU A 100 1.58 18.53 -30.96
C LEU A 100 1.45 19.85 -31.74
N HIS A 101 0.49 19.94 -32.67
CA HIS A 101 0.19 21.18 -33.40
C HIS A 101 -0.41 22.30 -32.53
N ARG A 102 -0.93 21.99 -31.34
CA ARG A 102 -1.49 22.96 -30.39
C ARG A 102 -0.78 22.90 -29.04
N SER A 103 0.54 22.78 -29.06
CA SER A 103 1.40 22.56 -27.88
C SER A 103 1.12 23.55 -26.74
N LEU A 104 0.92 24.84 -27.03
CA LEU A 104 0.63 25.88 -26.03
C LEU A 104 -0.62 25.57 -25.17
N ARG A 105 -1.72 25.11 -25.77
CA ARG A 105 -2.95 24.78 -25.02
C ARG A 105 -2.71 23.61 -24.07
N TRP A 106 -1.96 22.62 -24.50
CA TRP A 106 -1.67 21.42 -23.70
C TRP A 106 -0.63 21.69 -22.61
N ILE A 107 0.31 22.61 -22.85
CA ILE A 107 1.20 23.12 -21.81
C ILE A 107 0.40 23.83 -20.72
N VAL A 108 -0.57 24.68 -21.06
CA VAL A 108 -1.44 25.33 -20.06
C VAL A 108 -2.22 24.30 -19.24
N ILE A 109 -2.78 23.28 -19.88
CA ILE A 109 -3.47 22.19 -19.18
C ILE A 109 -2.50 21.44 -18.24
N TYR A 110 -1.28 21.16 -18.70
CA TYR A 110 -0.25 20.51 -17.89
C TYR A 110 0.12 21.34 -16.64
N VAL A 111 0.31 22.65 -16.81
CA VAL A 111 0.59 23.57 -15.70
C VAL A 111 -0.59 23.64 -14.72
N LEU A 112 -1.83 23.64 -15.21
CA LEU A 112 -3.01 23.59 -14.35
C LEU A 112 -3.08 22.28 -13.55
N LEU A 113 -2.78 21.13 -14.16
CA LEU A 113 -2.72 19.85 -13.47
C LEU A 113 -1.61 19.83 -12.41
N LEU A 114 -0.44 20.39 -12.73
CA LEU A 114 0.68 20.50 -11.80
C LEU A 114 0.33 21.42 -10.61
N GLY A 115 -0.32 22.56 -10.89
CA GLY A 115 -0.85 23.45 -9.85
C GLY A 115 -1.89 22.76 -8.97
N GLY A 116 -2.81 22.00 -9.56
CA GLY A 116 -3.80 21.19 -8.85
C GLY A 116 -3.17 20.12 -7.96
N MET A 117 -2.15 19.42 -8.45
CA MET A 117 -1.37 18.43 -7.68
C MET A 117 -0.71 19.09 -6.47
N VAL A 118 -0.01 20.21 -6.64
CA VAL A 118 0.65 20.94 -5.53
C VAL A 118 -0.39 21.39 -4.50
N PHE A 119 -1.51 21.94 -4.95
CA PHE A 119 -2.58 22.38 -4.06
C PHE A 119 -3.17 21.22 -3.23
N LEU A 120 -3.44 20.08 -3.85
CA LEU A 120 -3.93 18.88 -3.15
C LEU A 120 -2.88 18.31 -2.21
N PHE A 121 -1.62 18.26 -2.64
CA PHE A 121 -0.51 17.75 -1.85
C PHE A 121 -0.32 18.56 -0.55
N LEU A 122 -0.43 19.89 -0.62
CA LEU A 122 -0.35 20.77 0.55
C LEU A 122 -1.54 20.64 1.51
N ARG A 123 -2.68 20.11 1.05
CA ARG A 123 -3.88 19.89 1.87
C ARG A 123 -4.01 18.47 2.41
N LEU A 124 -3.17 17.54 1.98
CA LEU A 124 -3.26 16.15 2.39
C LEU A 124 -2.71 15.99 3.82
N PRO A 125 -3.53 15.54 4.80
CA PRO A 125 -3.05 15.32 6.15
C PRO A 125 -2.03 14.18 6.18
N THR A 126 -0.90 14.42 6.83
CA THR A 126 0.17 13.43 6.94
C THR A 126 -0.05 12.55 8.17
N SER A 127 -0.09 11.24 7.97
CA SER A 127 -0.02 10.23 9.03
C SER A 127 1.17 9.32 8.77
N PHE A 128 1.67 8.64 9.81
CA PHE A 128 2.82 7.75 9.68
C PHE A 128 2.40 6.34 9.25
N LEU A 129 1.58 5.68 10.07
CA LEU A 129 0.96 4.39 9.78
C LEU A 129 -0.50 4.47 10.21
N PRO A 130 -1.43 3.84 9.44
CA PRO A 130 -2.81 3.73 9.84
C PRO A 130 -2.94 2.92 11.14
N LEU A 131 -3.98 3.23 11.91
CA LEU A 131 -4.38 2.40 13.02
C LEU A 131 -5.06 1.15 12.44
N GLU A 132 -4.43 0.02 12.65
CA GLU A 132 -4.97 -1.28 12.26
C GLU A 132 -5.62 -1.94 13.46
N ASP A 133 -6.72 -2.64 13.23
CA ASP A 133 -7.18 -3.61 14.20
C ASP A 133 -6.11 -4.70 14.33
N ARG A 134 -5.70 -5.02 15.56
CA ARG A 134 -4.72 -6.07 15.85
C ARG A 134 -5.35 -7.27 16.56
N GLY A 135 -6.68 -7.32 16.62
CA GLY A 135 -7.43 -8.31 17.39
C GLY A 135 -7.31 -8.10 18.90
N MET A 136 -6.74 -6.96 19.32
CA MET A 136 -6.62 -6.58 20.72
C MET A 136 -6.50 -5.08 20.87
N PHE A 137 -7.07 -4.57 21.95
CA PHE A 137 -6.88 -3.19 22.40
C PHE A 137 -6.77 -3.14 23.92
N THR A 138 -6.32 -2.00 24.46
CA THR A 138 -6.14 -1.83 25.90
C THR A 138 -7.01 -0.73 26.45
N THR A 139 -7.66 -0.98 27.58
CA THR A 139 -8.42 0.02 28.33
C THR A 139 -7.66 0.35 29.61
N SER A 140 -7.45 1.64 29.86
CA SER A 140 -6.77 2.12 31.07
C SER A 140 -7.78 2.69 32.04
N VAL A 141 -7.68 2.30 33.31
CA VAL A 141 -8.58 2.74 34.39
C VAL A 141 -7.75 3.51 35.41
N GLN A 142 -8.18 4.72 35.74
CA GLN A 142 -7.53 5.58 36.73
C GLN A 142 -8.57 6.22 37.63
N LEU A 143 -8.50 5.90 38.92
CA LEU A 143 -9.29 6.49 39.98
C LEU A 143 -8.52 7.65 40.64
N PRO A 144 -9.22 8.52 41.39
CA PRO A 144 -8.58 9.58 42.18
C PRO A 144 -7.49 9.05 43.12
N SER A 145 -6.51 9.91 43.41
CA SER A 145 -5.45 9.60 44.37
C SER A 145 -6.05 9.29 45.75
N GLY A 146 -5.57 8.21 46.38
CA GLY A 146 -6.10 7.72 47.67
C GLY A 146 -7.20 6.66 47.54
N SER A 147 -7.65 6.33 46.33
CA SER A 147 -8.55 5.19 46.13
C SER A 147 -7.87 3.86 46.44
N THR A 148 -8.60 2.97 47.09
CA THR A 148 -8.10 1.64 47.48
C THR A 148 -8.14 0.67 46.30
N GLN A 149 -7.35 -0.40 46.38
CA GLN A 149 -7.34 -1.44 45.35
C GLN A 149 -8.72 -2.07 45.14
N GLN A 150 -9.52 -2.21 46.20
CA GLN A 150 -10.89 -2.74 46.12
C GLN A 150 -11.82 -1.80 45.34
N GLN A 151 -11.67 -0.48 45.46
CA GLN A 151 -12.47 0.46 44.68
C GLN A 151 -12.15 0.36 43.19
N THR A 152 -10.86 0.24 42.85
CA THR A 152 -10.41 0.02 41.48
C THR A 152 -10.92 -1.31 40.92
N LEU A 153 -10.91 -2.37 41.72
CA LEU A 153 -11.41 -3.68 41.32
C LEU A 153 -12.91 -3.64 40.96
N LYS A 154 -13.73 -2.94 41.76
CA LYS A 154 -15.18 -2.79 41.46
C LYS A 154 -15.43 -2.10 40.12
N VAL A 155 -14.62 -1.10 39.78
CA VAL A 155 -14.72 -0.41 38.48
C VAL A 155 -14.29 -1.33 37.34
N VAL A 156 -13.23 -2.11 37.53
CA VAL A 156 -12.77 -3.11 36.56
C VAL A 156 -13.85 -4.17 36.31
N GLU A 157 -14.48 -4.70 37.35
CA GLU A 157 -15.59 -5.66 37.24
C GLU A 157 -16.79 -5.06 36.49
N GLN A 158 -17.09 -3.78 36.71
CA GLN A 158 -18.15 -3.08 35.98
C GLN A 158 -17.84 -2.96 34.48
N ILE A 159 -16.59 -2.65 34.13
CA ILE A 159 -16.13 -2.55 32.74
C ILE A 159 -16.10 -3.93 32.07
N GLU A 160 -15.63 -4.96 32.78
CA GLU A 160 -15.65 -6.35 32.31
C GLU A 160 -17.08 -6.80 32.02
N LYS A 161 -18.02 -6.52 32.93
CA LYS A 161 -19.44 -6.81 32.73
C LYS A 161 -20.00 -6.07 31.52
N TYR A 162 -19.61 -4.82 31.27
CA TYR A 162 -20.03 -4.08 30.08
C TYR A 162 -19.58 -4.78 28.80
N TYR A 163 -18.30 -5.18 28.72
CA TYR A 163 -17.76 -5.90 27.56
C TYR A 163 -18.48 -7.22 27.28
N PHE A 164 -18.75 -8.04 28.30
CA PHE A 164 -19.46 -9.30 28.12
C PHE A 164 -20.97 -9.18 27.94
N THR A 165 -21.57 -8.01 28.17
CA THR A 165 -23.02 -7.81 27.99
C THR A 165 -23.36 -7.08 26.69
N HIS A 166 -22.64 -6.01 26.39
CA HIS A 166 -22.94 -5.12 25.26
C HIS A 166 -22.09 -5.46 24.03
N GLU A 167 -20.87 -5.97 24.22
CA GLU A 167 -19.89 -6.26 23.15
C GLU A 167 -19.54 -7.76 23.05
N LYS A 168 -20.44 -8.62 23.55
CA LYS A 168 -20.27 -10.08 23.61
C LYS A 168 -19.95 -10.73 22.26
N ASP A 169 -20.42 -10.11 21.18
CA ASP A 169 -20.27 -10.63 19.83
C ASP A 169 -18.88 -10.31 19.27
N ASN A 170 -18.20 -9.27 19.79
CA ASN A 170 -16.90 -8.81 19.32
C ASN A 170 -15.73 -9.25 20.21
N ILE A 171 -15.99 -9.55 21.49
CA ILE A 171 -14.93 -9.79 22.49
C ILE A 171 -14.77 -11.28 22.78
N MET A 172 -13.52 -11.75 22.78
CA MET A 172 -13.15 -13.12 23.18
C MET A 172 -12.79 -13.22 24.65
N SER A 173 -11.94 -12.32 25.13
CA SER A 173 -11.48 -12.35 26.50
C SER A 173 -11.06 -10.98 27.00
N VAL A 174 -11.18 -10.80 28.30
CA VAL A 174 -10.76 -9.61 29.03
C VAL A 174 -9.76 -10.06 30.08
N PHE A 175 -8.57 -9.46 30.08
CA PHE A 175 -7.55 -9.69 31.11
C PHE A 175 -7.24 -8.36 31.79
N ALA A 176 -7.49 -8.26 33.10
CA ALA A 176 -7.26 -7.04 33.85
C ALA A 176 -6.12 -7.19 34.85
N THR A 177 -5.26 -6.18 34.93
CA THR A 177 -4.20 -6.05 35.93
C THR A 177 -4.50 -4.84 36.80
N VAL A 178 -4.85 -5.07 38.06
CA VAL A 178 -5.11 -4.02 39.06
C VAL A 178 -3.81 -3.70 39.80
N GLY A 179 -3.50 -2.42 39.97
CA GLY A 179 -2.26 -1.97 40.61
C GLY A 179 -1.19 -1.47 39.65
N SER A 180 -1.38 -1.64 38.33
CA SER A 180 -0.44 -1.21 37.29
C SER A 180 -1.17 -0.45 36.17
N GLY A 181 -0.64 0.72 35.80
CA GLY A 181 -1.20 1.57 34.77
C GLY A 181 -0.14 2.17 33.85
N PRO A 182 -0.55 2.83 32.75
CA PRO A 182 0.37 3.40 31.75
C PRO A 182 1.40 4.40 32.30
N GLY A 183 1.10 5.06 33.41
CA GLY A 183 1.93 6.10 34.02
C GLY A 183 2.54 5.74 35.39
N GLY A 184 2.41 4.49 35.85
CA GLY A 184 2.96 4.05 37.13
C GLY A 184 2.13 2.96 37.83
N ASN A 185 2.66 2.46 38.94
CA ASN A 185 1.97 1.48 39.80
C ASN A 185 1.30 2.19 40.98
N GLY A 186 0.09 1.78 41.32
CA GLY A 186 -0.70 2.41 42.38
C GLY A 186 -2.03 1.70 42.59
N GLN A 187 -2.57 1.77 43.80
CA GLN A 187 -3.85 1.09 44.12
C GLN A 187 -5.04 1.64 43.33
N ASN A 188 -4.94 2.89 42.85
CA ASN A 188 -5.96 3.60 42.10
C ASN A 188 -5.88 3.39 40.57
N VAL A 189 -4.98 2.56 40.06
CA VAL A 189 -4.84 2.33 38.61
C VAL A 189 -5.03 0.86 38.23
N ALA A 190 -5.58 0.62 37.06
CA ALA A 190 -5.63 -0.69 36.44
C ALA A 190 -5.48 -0.59 34.91
N ARG A 191 -4.99 -1.67 34.31
CA ARG A 191 -4.90 -1.82 32.86
C ARG A 191 -5.61 -3.10 32.45
N MET A 192 -6.50 -2.99 31.47
CA MET A 192 -7.25 -4.09 30.89
C MET A 192 -6.76 -4.34 29.47
N PHE A 193 -6.53 -5.60 29.13
CA PHE A 193 -6.20 -6.08 27.80
C PHE A 193 -7.42 -6.84 27.27
N ILE A 194 -8.02 -6.31 26.21
CA ILE A 194 -9.22 -6.87 25.60
C ILE A 194 -8.78 -7.54 24.31
N ARG A 195 -9.07 -8.83 24.19
CA ARG A 195 -8.86 -9.59 22.96
C ARG A 195 -10.19 -9.71 22.22
N LEU A 196 -10.19 -9.31 20.96
CA LEU A 196 -11.32 -9.42 20.06
C LEU A 196 -11.41 -10.82 19.47
N LYS A 197 -12.59 -11.16 18.95
CA LYS A 197 -12.79 -12.32 18.07
C LYS A 197 -12.00 -12.17 16.78
N ASP A 198 -11.80 -13.30 16.11
CA ASP A 198 -11.12 -13.30 14.82
C ASP A 198 -11.88 -12.40 13.83
N TRP A 199 -11.14 -11.79 12.90
CA TRP A 199 -11.73 -10.94 11.85
C TRP A 199 -12.79 -11.65 11.02
N SER A 200 -12.65 -12.97 10.84
CA SER A 200 -13.63 -13.78 10.11
C SER A 200 -14.97 -13.89 10.83
N GLU A 201 -15.00 -13.80 12.15
CA GLU A 201 -16.20 -13.92 12.99
C GLU A 201 -16.88 -12.58 13.27
N THR A 202 -16.16 -11.46 13.07
CA THR A 202 -16.60 -10.09 13.37
C THR A 202 -16.97 -9.28 12.13
N ARG A 203 -16.90 -9.89 10.94
CA ARG A 203 -17.28 -9.25 9.67
C ARG A 203 -18.81 -9.17 9.54
N GLN A 204 -19.39 -8.05 9.93
CA GLN A 204 -20.68 -7.58 9.41
C GLN A 204 -20.47 -6.77 8.13
#